data_AF-A0A838RM97-F1
#
_entry.id   AF-A0A838RM97-F1
#
_cell.length_a   1.000
_cell.length_b   1.000
_cell.length_c   1.000
_cell.angle_alpha   90.00
_cell.angle_beta   90.00
_cell.angle_gamma   90.00
#
_symmetry.space_group_name_H-M   'P 1'
#
loop_
_entity.id
_entity.type
_entity.pdbx_description
1 polymer ?
#
loop_
_entity_poly.entity_id
_entity_poly.type
_entity_poly.pdbx_seq_one_letter_code
_entity_poly.pdbx_strand_id
1 'polypeptide(L)'
;MPTSLRQTLLRDPDPAWLEKLFRIFGPSWWMQRRPYTFRLAQEYDRMLPSHYVLEPTRERETAEVLDGQCPPAQHRLAVGDVVTLRNLLVAERGVGGQCSLVGQRLAGHPTLRLRWRAQGATVNGQRARVVATRETLLRESVAGFGRFDLPDPLERVPALLETVVTGTQSTIHGDLNLENILVGPGDLVWLIDFAMTRDGHPLADFAHLAAELIAHVLAPRLATPADFVALLHDESEPLLTTLRAIAARCLFNPADPREYH
;
A
#
# COMPACT_ATOMS: atom_id res chain seq x y z
N MET A 1 -1.29 20.88 -23.96
CA MET A 1 -0.49 19.79 -23.38
C MET A 1 -1.39 19.02 -22.44
N PRO A 2 -1.28 17.68 -22.36
CA PRO A 2 -1.98 16.91 -21.34
C PRO A 2 -1.55 17.34 -19.93
N THR A 3 -2.49 17.34 -18.99
CA THR A 3 -2.26 17.63 -17.57
C THR A 3 -2.67 16.43 -16.74
N SER A 4 -2.14 16.30 -15.52
CA SER A 4 -2.58 15.22 -14.63
C SER A 4 -4.04 15.39 -14.22
N LEU A 5 -4.68 14.28 -13.83
CA LEU A 5 -6.04 14.28 -13.31
C LEU A 5 -6.11 15.14 -12.04
N ARG A 6 -5.05 15.15 -11.22
CA ARG A 6 -4.95 16.06 -10.06
C ARG A 6 -5.14 17.51 -10.47
N GLN A 7 -4.37 18.00 -11.44
CA GLN A 7 -4.46 19.39 -11.90
C GLN A 7 -5.84 19.71 -12.50
N THR A 8 -6.45 18.73 -13.15
CA THR A 8 -7.79 18.85 -13.75
C THR A 8 -8.85 19.00 -12.65
N LEU A 9 -8.87 18.09 -11.67
CA LEU A 9 -9.84 18.07 -10.57
C LEU A 9 -9.68 19.23 -9.58
N LEU A 10 -8.47 19.77 -9.43
CA LEU A 10 -8.25 20.99 -8.63
C LEU A 10 -8.87 22.24 -9.28
N ARG A 11 -9.01 22.26 -10.62
CA ARG A 11 -9.67 23.35 -11.33
C ARG A 11 -11.18 23.15 -11.37
N ASP A 12 -11.61 21.93 -11.66
CA ASP A 12 -13.01 21.55 -11.76
C ASP A 12 -13.19 20.10 -11.29
N PRO A 13 -13.74 19.87 -10.08
CA PRO A 13 -13.87 18.54 -9.46
C PRO A 13 -15.02 17.73 -10.07
N ASP A 14 -15.06 17.61 -11.39
CA ASP A 14 -16.11 16.90 -12.12
C ASP A 14 -15.90 15.37 -12.04
N PRO A 15 -16.83 14.60 -11.43
CA PRO A 15 -16.76 13.15 -11.39
C PRO A 15 -16.84 12.46 -12.76
N ALA A 16 -17.26 13.16 -13.83
CA ALA A 16 -17.29 12.60 -15.18
C ALA A 16 -15.92 12.13 -15.67
N TRP A 17 -14.82 12.70 -15.14
CA TRP A 17 -13.46 12.22 -15.43
C TRP A 17 -13.21 10.80 -14.94
N LEU A 18 -13.74 10.44 -13.77
CA LEU A 18 -13.63 9.08 -13.22
C LEU A 18 -14.45 8.08 -14.04
N GLU A 19 -15.67 8.46 -14.42
CA GLU A 19 -16.50 7.64 -15.32
C GLU A 19 -15.85 7.46 -16.69
N LYS A 20 -15.20 8.51 -17.21
CA LYS A 20 -14.49 8.44 -18.50
C LYS A 20 -13.29 7.52 -18.42
N LEU A 21 -12.48 7.62 -17.36
CA LEU A 21 -11.39 6.69 -17.07
C LEU A 21 -11.92 5.26 -17.06
N PHE A 22 -12.97 5.00 -16.28
CA PHE A 22 -13.53 3.67 -16.16
C PHE A 22 -14.10 3.14 -17.48
N ARG A 23 -14.80 3.98 -18.25
CA ARG A 23 -15.36 3.60 -19.55
C ARG A 23 -14.28 3.17 -20.53
N ILE A 24 -13.10 3.82 -20.51
CA ILE A 24 -12.00 3.54 -21.43
C ILE A 24 -11.25 2.27 -21.01
N PHE A 25 -10.88 2.14 -19.74
CA PHE A 25 -9.97 1.08 -19.29
C PHE A 25 -10.66 -0.09 -18.59
N GLY A 26 -11.85 0.13 -18.01
CA GLY A 26 -12.58 -0.86 -17.21
C GLY A 26 -12.79 -2.21 -17.89
N PRO A 27 -13.34 -2.27 -19.12
CA PRO A 27 -13.55 -3.54 -19.81
C PRO A 27 -12.28 -4.37 -19.99
N SER A 28 -11.14 -3.72 -20.23
CA SER A 28 -9.88 -4.39 -20.53
C SER A 28 -9.01 -4.63 -19.29
N TRP A 29 -9.29 -3.99 -18.15
CA TRP A 29 -8.46 -4.07 -16.96
C TRP A 29 -9.27 -4.61 -15.79
N TRP A 30 -10.06 -3.75 -15.15
CA TRP A 30 -10.74 -4.07 -13.89
C TRP A 30 -11.92 -5.03 -14.02
N MET A 31 -12.50 -5.19 -15.22
CA MET A 31 -13.64 -6.09 -15.46
C MET A 31 -13.21 -7.49 -15.95
N GLN A 32 -11.91 -7.76 -16.11
CA GLN A 32 -11.39 -9.09 -16.47
C GLN A 32 -11.36 -10.04 -15.27
N ARG A 33 -12.53 -10.35 -14.72
CA ARG A 33 -12.68 -11.04 -13.44
C ARG A 33 -12.36 -12.53 -13.52
N ARG A 34 -11.45 -12.98 -12.66
CA ARG A 34 -11.09 -14.38 -12.44
C ARG A 34 -11.22 -14.71 -10.94
N PRO A 35 -11.88 -15.80 -10.52
CA PRO A 35 -11.97 -16.16 -9.11
C PRO A 35 -10.59 -16.31 -8.46
N TYR A 36 -10.39 -15.74 -7.27
CA TYR A 36 -9.12 -15.78 -6.57
C TYR A 36 -9.30 -15.63 -5.05
N THR A 37 -8.37 -16.18 -4.26
CA THR A 37 -8.32 -15.99 -2.81
C THR A 37 -7.09 -15.18 -2.43
N PHE A 38 -7.32 -13.95 -1.99
CA PHE A 38 -6.31 -13.04 -1.50
C PHE A 38 -6.04 -13.23 -0.01
N ARG A 39 -4.80 -12.99 0.37
CA ARG A 39 -4.39 -12.80 1.77
C ARG A 39 -3.91 -11.37 1.91
N LEU A 40 -4.59 -10.57 2.72
CA LEU A 40 -4.32 -9.13 2.75
C LEU A 40 -2.88 -8.82 3.19
N ALA A 41 -2.31 -9.59 4.12
CA ALA A 41 -0.89 -9.50 4.47
C ALA A 41 0.03 -9.57 3.24
N GLN A 42 -0.26 -10.44 2.28
CA GLN A 42 0.57 -10.60 1.07
C GLN A 42 0.34 -9.47 0.07
N GLU A 43 -0.92 -9.09 -0.15
CA GLU A 43 -1.28 -8.06 -1.13
C GLU A 43 -0.82 -6.66 -0.73
N TYR A 44 -0.93 -6.34 0.57
CA TYR A 44 -0.66 -5.01 1.11
C TYR A 44 0.75 -4.87 1.70
N ASP A 45 1.53 -5.96 1.85
CA ASP A 45 2.88 -5.90 2.41
C ASP A 45 3.70 -4.80 1.72
N ARG A 46 3.71 -4.75 0.38
CA ARG A 46 4.50 -3.77 -0.39
C ARG A 46 4.24 -2.30 -0.01
N MET A 47 3.05 -1.96 0.50
CA MET A 47 2.69 -0.61 0.94
C MET A 47 3.10 -0.31 2.38
N LEU A 48 3.42 -1.34 3.16
CA LEU A 48 3.88 -1.20 4.53
C LEU A 48 5.41 -1.03 4.59
N PRO A 49 5.93 -0.36 5.63
CA PRO A 49 7.36 -0.34 5.91
C PRO A 49 7.96 -1.74 6.02
N SER A 50 9.29 -1.83 5.90
CA SER A 50 10.02 -3.08 6.15
C SER A 50 9.66 -3.66 7.53
N HIS A 51 9.72 -4.98 7.66
CA HIS A 51 9.42 -5.68 8.90
C HIS A 51 10.37 -5.26 10.02
N TYR A 52 11.66 -5.12 9.70
CA TYR A 52 12.68 -4.69 10.63
C TYR A 52 13.72 -3.79 9.95
N VAL A 53 14.30 -2.90 10.74
CA VAL A 53 15.49 -2.12 10.41
C VAL A 53 16.62 -2.59 11.29
N LEU A 54 17.78 -2.82 10.69
CA LEU A 54 18.89 -3.54 11.29
C LEU A 54 20.20 -2.75 11.15
N GLU A 55 21.00 -2.78 12.20
CA GLU A 55 22.36 -2.25 12.24
C GLU A 55 23.35 -3.33 12.67
N PRO A 56 24.53 -3.47 12.04
CA PRO A 56 25.52 -4.45 12.45
C PRO A 56 25.98 -4.21 13.88
N THR A 57 26.15 -5.29 14.64
CA THR A 57 26.68 -5.25 16.02
C THR A 57 27.82 -6.25 16.22
N ARG A 58 28.71 -5.95 17.17
CA ARG A 58 29.81 -6.83 17.61
C ARG A 58 29.48 -7.61 18.88
N GLU A 59 28.26 -7.45 19.39
CA GLU A 59 27.84 -8.08 20.63
C GLU A 59 27.83 -9.61 20.51
N ARG A 60 28.16 -10.25 21.63
CA ARG A 60 28.37 -11.71 21.70
C ARG A 60 27.20 -12.45 22.36
N GLU A 61 26.17 -11.73 22.80
CA GLU A 61 24.97 -12.32 23.40
C GLU A 61 24.34 -13.34 22.44
N THR A 62 23.67 -14.35 23.00
CA THR A 62 22.93 -15.35 22.22
C THR A 62 21.97 -14.65 21.28
N ALA A 63 22.19 -14.82 19.98
CA ALA A 63 21.41 -14.15 18.95
C ALA A 63 20.41 -15.13 18.33
N GLU A 64 19.14 -14.74 18.27
CA GLU A 64 18.13 -15.48 17.52
C GLU A 64 18.48 -15.46 16.01
N VAL A 65 18.06 -16.47 15.25
CA VAL A 65 18.32 -16.51 13.81
C VAL A 65 17.17 -15.83 13.06
N LEU A 66 17.47 -14.73 12.40
CA LEU A 66 16.54 -14.09 11.46
C LEU A 66 16.77 -14.70 10.06
N ASP A 67 15.97 -15.72 9.75
CA ASP A 67 16.08 -16.51 8.53
C ASP A 67 15.11 -16.03 7.44
N GLY A 68 15.65 -15.70 6.27
CA GLY A 68 14.88 -15.33 5.08
C GLY A 68 14.06 -16.47 4.46
N GLN A 69 14.25 -17.72 4.90
CA GLN A 69 13.38 -18.86 4.52
C GLN A 69 12.15 -19.00 5.42
N CYS A 70 12.02 -18.16 6.45
CA CYS A 70 10.87 -18.13 7.35
C CYS A 70 9.97 -16.93 7.04
N PRO A 71 8.64 -17.07 7.14
CA PRO A 71 7.73 -15.95 7.02
C PRO A 71 7.92 -14.95 8.18
N PRO A 72 7.62 -13.66 7.97
CA PRO A 72 7.83 -12.62 8.98
C PRO A 72 7.16 -12.88 10.32
N ALA A 73 5.97 -13.48 10.32
CA ALA A 73 5.18 -13.76 11.51
C ALA A 73 5.82 -14.78 12.47
N GLN A 74 6.82 -15.55 12.01
CA GLN A 74 7.59 -16.45 12.88
C GLN A 74 8.61 -15.70 13.75
N HIS A 75 8.99 -14.49 13.36
CA HIS A 75 9.95 -13.67 14.08
C HIS A 75 9.20 -12.69 14.97
N ARG A 76 9.45 -12.73 16.29
CA ARG A 76 8.84 -11.80 17.27
C ARG A 76 9.92 -10.95 17.92
N LEU A 77 10.55 -10.10 17.11
CA LEU A 77 11.69 -9.29 17.54
C LEU A 77 11.24 -7.92 18.04
N ALA A 78 11.84 -7.47 19.13
CA ALA A 78 11.71 -6.12 19.67
C ALA A 78 12.91 -5.24 19.28
N VAL A 79 12.74 -3.92 19.41
CA VAL A 79 13.87 -2.99 19.30
C VAL A 79 14.88 -3.30 20.40
N GLY A 80 16.14 -3.44 20.00
CA GLY A 80 17.24 -3.82 20.88
C GLY A 80 17.65 -5.29 20.77
N ASP A 81 16.84 -6.15 20.17
CA ASP A 81 17.19 -7.56 20.01
C ASP A 81 18.39 -7.75 19.08
N VAL A 82 19.22 -8.74 19.38
CA VAL A 82 20.36 -9.12 18.55
C VAL A 82 20.04 -10.41 17.78
N VAL A 83 20.20 -10.37 16.46
CA VAL A 83 19.91 -11.48 15.56
C VAL A 83 21.10 -11.85 14.69
N THR A 84 21.16 -13.10 14.25
CA THR A 84 22.07 -13.56 13.21
C THR A 84 21.31 -13.70 11.90
N LEU A 85 21.80 -13.05 10.85
CA LEU A 85 21.15 -13.00 9.55
C LEU A 85 21.43 -14.24 8.70
N ARG A 86 20.41 -14.82 8.09
CA ARG A 86 20.56 -16.01 7.23
C ARG A 86 19.58 -15.98 6.05
N ASN A 87 20.02 -16.53 4.90
CA ASN A 87 19.21 -16.70 3.68
C ASN A 87 18.52 -15.42 3.17
N LEU A 88 19.21 -14.28 3.28
CA LEU A 88 18.73 -13.01 2.76
C LEU A 88 19.42 -12.65 1.45
N LEU A 89 18.66 -12.02 0.56
CA LEU A 89 19.12 -11.46 -0.71
C LEU A 89 19.08 -9.93 -0.66
N VAL A 90 20.04 -9.28 -1.31
CA VAL A 90 19.99 -7.82 -1.49
C VAL A 90 19.05 -7.52 -2.66
N ALA A 91 17.91 -6.90 -2.39
CA ALA A 91 16.96 -6.49 -3.42
C ALA A 91 17.36 -5.16 -4.05
N GLU A 92 17.72 -4.18 -3.23
CA GLU A 92 18.05 -2.82 -3.68
C GLU A 92 19.19 -2.23 -2.86
N ARG A 93 20.05 -1.44 -3.51
CA ARG A 93 21.09 -0.66 -2.84
C ARG A 93 20.65 0.81 -2.83
N GLY A 94 20.46 1.34 -1.64
CA GLY A 94 20.11 2.75 -1.43
C GLY A 94 21.32 3.66 -1.34
N VAL A 95 21.04 4.97 -1.31
CA VAL A 95 22.04 6.01 -1.12
C VAL A 95 22.65 5.91 0.29
N GLY A 96 23.94 6.22 0.44
CA GLY A 96 24.65 6.15 1.72
C GLY A 96 25.02 4.73 2.18
N GLY A 97 24.86 3.74 1.30
CA GLY A 97 25.27 2.35 1.58
C GLY A 97 24.24 1.50 2.31
N GLN A 98 23.05 2.05 2.59
CA GLN A 98 21.93 1.26 3.09
C GLN A 98 21.41 0.32 1.99
N CYS A 99 20.86 -0.84 2.35
CA CYS A 99 20.24 -1.73 1.37
C CYS A 99 18.94 -2.33 1.88
N SER A 100 18.07 -2.70 0.94
CA SER A 100 16.86 -3.45 1.19
C SER A 100 17.17 -4.93 1.05
N LEU A 101 16.89 -5.71 2.08
CA LEU A 101 17.07 -7.16 2.09
C LEU A 101 15.71 -7.85 1.99
N VAL A 102 15.69 -8.96 1.26
CA VAL A 102 14.49 -9.77 1.09
C VAL A 102 14.79 -11.24 1.37
N GLY A 103 13.85 -11.92 2.00
CA GLY A 103 13.82 -13.37 2.12
C GLY A 103 13.25 -14.04 0.86
N GLN A 104 13.07 -15.35 0.96
CA GLN A 104 12.41 -16.15 -0.07
C GLN A 104 10.90 -15.86 -0.10
N ARG A 105 10.31 -15.91 -1.30
CA ARG A 105 8.85 -15.90 -1.45
C ARG A 105 8.28 -17.25 -1.03
N LEU A 106 7.41 -17.24 -0.03
CA LEU A 106 6.69 -18.42 0.45
C LEU A 106 5.21 -18.29 0.10
N ALA A 107 4.62 -19.37 -0.41
CA ALA A 107 3.21 -19.36 -0.80
C ALA A 107 2.30 -19.01 0.39
N GLY A 108 1.43 -18.02 0.21
CA GLY A 108 0.47 -17.59 1.23
C GLY A 108 1.04 -16.72 2.35
N HIS A 109 2.32 -16.30 2.26
CA HIS A 109 2.94 -15.44 3.25
C HIS A 109 3.57 -14.20 2.61
N PRO A 110 3.60 -13.05 3.32
CA PRO A 110 4.40 -11.91 2.91
C PRO A 110 5.88 -12.30 2.88
N THR A 111 6.64 -11.69 1.96
CA THR A 111 8.09 -11.89 1.89
C THR A 111 8.75 -11.15 3.05
N LEU A 112 9.72 -11.77 3.73
CA LEU A 112 10.51 -11.06 4.73
C LEU A 112 11.26 -9.90 4.07
N ARG A 113 11.01 -8.68 4.53
CA ARG A 113 11.63 -7.45 4.03
C ARG A 113 12.30 -6.71 5.18
N LEU A 114 13.59 -6.42 5.02
CA LEU A 114 14.40 -5.78 6.05
C LEU A 114 15.12 -4.57 5.45
N ARG A 115 15.41 -3.58 6.27
CA ARG A 115 16.30 -2.48 5.93
C ARG A 115 17.63 -2.65 6.66
N TRP A 116 18.71 -2.70 5.91
CA TRP A 116 20.07 -2.81 6.45
C TRP A 116 20.77 -1.45 6.41
N ARG A 117 21.20 -0.96 7.57
CA ARG A 117 21.83 0.36 7.73
C ARG A 117 23.34 0.27 7.86
N ALA A 118 24.00 -0.42 6.94
CA ALA A 118 25.46 -0.38 6.84
C ALA A 118 25.97 -0.66 5.44
N GLN A 119 27.15 -0.12 5.15
CA GLN A 119 27.87 -0.38 3.90
C GLN A 119 28.35 -1.83 3.86
N GLY A 120 28.12 -2.50 2.73
CA GLY A 120 28.61 -3.86 2.47
C GLY A 120 27.62 -4.70 1.68
N ALA A 121 28.12 -5.77 1.05
CA ALA A 121 27.30 -6.72 0.29
C ALA A 121 27.03 -8.02 1.04
N THR A 122 27.88 -8.39 2.00
CA THR A 122 27.80 -9.66 2.72
C THR A 122 26.95 -9.49 3.97
N VAL A 123 25.68 -9.87 3.93
CA VAL A 123 24.77 -9.76 5.09
C VAL A 123 24.58 -11.08 5.84
N ASN A 124 24.62 -12.20 5.13
CA ASN A 124 24.43 -13.52 5.74
C ASN A 124 25.61 -13.89 6.64
N GLY A 125 25.29 -14.43 7.82
CA GLY A 125 26.25 -14.74 8.88
C GLY A 125 26.62 -13.55 9.78
N GLN A 126 26.21 -12.32 9.41
CA GLN A 126 26.41 -11.16 10.28
C GLN A 126 25.44 -11.14 11.46
N ARG A 127 25.89 -10.55 12.56
CA ARG A 127 25.04 -10.19 13.69
C ARG A 127 24.54 -8.77 13.53
N ALA A 128 23.28 -8.56 13.90
CA ALA A 128 22.60 -7.29 13.75
C ALA A 128 21.74 -6.99 14.98
N ARG A 129 21.66 -5.72 15.34
CA ARG A 129 20.72 -5.20 16.32
C ARG A 129 19.48 -4.66 15.60
N VAL A 130 18.30 -5.01 16.09
CA VAL A 130 17.04 -4.45 15.63
C VAL A 130 16.93 -3.01 16.16
N VAL A 131 16.87 -2.04 15.26
CA VAL A 131 16.75 -0.61 15.62
C VAL A 131 15.34 -0.07 15.40
N ALA A 132 14.56 -0.72 14.55
CA ALA A 132 13.14 -0.45 14.41
C ALA A 132 12.39 -1.71 13.94
N THR A 133 11.15 -1.86 14.38
CA THR A 133 10.17 -2.81 13.84
C THR A 133 9.18 -2.07 12.94
N ARG A 134 8.43 -2.79 12.11
CA ARG A 134 7.33 -2.21 11.32
C ARG A 134 6.37 -1.39 12.17
N GLU A 135 6.02 -1.89 13.35
CA GLU A 135 5.12 -1.18 14.27
C GLU A 135 5.72 0.16 14.71
N THR A 136 6.99 0.17 15.14
CA THR A 136 7.65 1.43 15.53
C THR A 136 7.76 2.42 14.39
N LEU A 137 8.03 1.96 13.16
CA LEU A 137 8.07 2.81 11.96
C LEU A 137 6.70 3.41 11.63
N LEU A 138 5.64 2.61 11.74
CA LEU A 138 4.27 3.09 11.52
C LEU A 138 3.88 4.12 12.60
N ARG A 139 4.20 3.84 13.87
CA ARG A 139 3.95 4.76 14.99
C ARG A 139 4.70 6.08 14.81
N GLU A 140 5.95 6.03 14.37
CA GLU A 140 6.76 7.21 14.05
C GLU A 140 6.13 8.02 12.89
N SER A 141 5.64 7.35 11.85
CA SER A 141 5.04 8.03 10.68
C SER A 141 3.78 8.84 10.99
N VAL A 142 3.08 8.48 12.08
CA VAL A 142 1.88 9.18 12.56
C VAL A 142 2.13 10.00 13.83
N ALA A 143 3.38 10.08 14.29
CA ALA A 143 3.72 10.82 15.49
C ALA A 143 3.43 12.32 15.29
N GLY A 144 2.71 12.91 16.24
CA GLY A 144 2.36 14.34 16.21
C GLY A 144 1.09 14.68 15.40
N PHE A 145 0.45 13.71 14.74
CA PHE A 145 -0.84 13.95 14.09
C PHE A 145 -2.00 13.92 15.09
N GLY A 146 -2.84 14.95 15.06
CA GLY A 146 -4.10 14.99 15.82
C GLY A 146 -5.12 14.02 15.23
N ARG A 147 -5.81 13.24 16.08
CA ARG A 147 -6.80 12.25 15.64
C ARG A 147 -8.22 12.81 15.47
N PHE A 148 -8.53 13.98 16.03
CA PHE A 148 -9.85 14.61 15.92
C PHE A 148 -11.01 13.62 16.18
N ASP A 149 -10.93 12.89 17.28
CA ASP A 149 -11.90 11.85 17.71
C ASP A 149 -12.04 10.63 16.78
N LEU A 150 -11.22 10.53 15.73
CA LEU A 150 -11.13 9.33 14.90
C LEU A 150 -10.35 8.21 15.62
N PRO A 151 -10.71 6.93 15.40
CA PRO A 151 -9.98 5.80 15.94
C PRO A 151 -8.56 5.73 15.41
N ASP A 152 -7.64 5.13 16.16
CA ASP A 152 -6.28 4.88 15.68
C ASP A 152 -6.31 3.80 14.58
N PRO A 153 -5.96 4.12 13.32
CA PRO A 153 -5.99 3.14 12.25
C PRO A 153 -4.97 2.02 12.48
N LEU A 154 -3.87 2.28 13.20
CA LEU A 154 -2.80 1.30 13.43
C LEU A 154 -3.26 0.14 14.31
N GLU A 155 -4.24 0.35 15.19
CA GLU A 155 -4.82 -0.71 16.04
C GLU A 155 -5.54 -1.78 15.22
N ARG A 156 -6.04 -1.42 14.03
CA ARG A 156 -6.80 -2.33 13.16
C ARG A 156 -5.90 -3.07 12.16
N VAL A 157 -4.69 -2.57 11.91
CA VAL A 157 -3.79 -3.11 10.88
C VAL A 157 -3.48 -4.60 11.09
N PRO A 158 -3.13 -5.10 12.30
CA PRO A 158 -2.82 -6.52 12.48
C PRO A 158 -3.96 -7.44 12.05
N ALA A 159 -5.18 -7.18 12.53
CA ALA A 159 -6.37 -7.97 12.18
C ALA A 159 -6.71 -7.87 10.69
N LEU A 160 -6.55 -6.69 10.07
CA LEU A 160 -6.75 -6.53 8.63
C LEU A 160 -5.76 -7.37 7.82
N LEU A 161 -4.49 -7.42 8.20
CA LEU A 161 -3.49 -8.20 7.46
C LEU A 161 -3.74 -9.71 7.55
N GLU A 162 -4.33 -10.19 8.65
CA GLU A 162 -4.73 -11.60 8.81
C GLU A 162 -5.97 -11.99 7.98
N THR A 163 -6.66 -11.01 7.39
CA THR A 163 -7.90 -11.27 6.65
C THR A 163 -7.62 -12.01 5.33
N VAL A 164 -8.45 -13.02 5.08
CA VAL A 164 -8.51 -13.78 3.82
C VAL A 164 -9.78 -13.38 3.08
N VAL A 165 -9.65 -13.24 1.77
CA VAL A 165 -10.53 -12.45 0.91
C VAL A 165 -10.76 -13.27 -0.37
N THR A 166 -11.89 -13.97 -0.49
CA THR A 166 -12.25 -14.79 -1.66
C THR A 166 -13.06 -13.98 -2.68
N GLY A 167 -12.40 -13.41 -3.68
CA GLY A 167 -13.03 -12.45 -4.59
C GLY A 167 -12.66 -12.69 -6.04
N THR A 168 -12.61 -11.61 -6.81
CA THR A 168 -12.10 -11.65 -8.18
C THR A 168 -10.79 -10.89 -8.34
N GLN A 169 -9.87 -11.51 -9.06
CA GLN A 169 -8.65 -10.89 -9.54
C GLN A 169 -8.85 -10.39 -10.96
N SER A 170 -8.25 -9.24 -11.26
CA SER A 170 -8.22 -8.65 -12.60
C SER A 170 -6.85 -8.01 -12.81
N THR A 171 -6.59 -7.53 -14.03
CA THR A 171 -5.44 -6.63 -14.24
C THR A 171 -5.70 -5.32 -13.51
N ILE A 172 -4.73 -4.89 -12.71
CA ILE A 172 -4.72 -3.62 -11.97
C ILE A 172 -3.47 -2.83 -12.34
N HIS A 173 -3.55 -1.51 -12.25
CA HIS A 173 -2.40 -0.62 -12.39
C HIS A 173 -1.39 -0.84 -11.27
N GLY A 174 -1.88 -1.08 -10.05
CA GLY A 174 -1.07 -1.35 -8.87
C GLY A 174 -0.42 -0.11 -8.24
N ASP A 175 -0.57 1.06 -8.87
CA ASP A 175 -0.17 2.40 -8.41
C ASP A 175 -1.08 3.46 -9.08
N LEU A 176 -2.40 3.27 -9.00
CA LEU A 176 -3.36 4.15 -9.66
C LEU A 176 -3.53 5.47 -8.86
N ASN A 177 -2.61 6.39 -9.03
CA ASN A 177 -2.67 7.73 -8.42
C ASN A 177 -3.09 8.81 -9.43
N LEU A 178 -3.32 10.03 -8.94
CA LEU A 178 -3.83 11.14 -9.75
C LEU A 178 -2.82 11.69 -10.78
N GLU A 179 -1.53 11.39 -10.62
CA GLU A 179 -0.47 11.79 -11.55
C GLU A 179 -0.30 10.75 -12.68
N ASN A 180 -0.64 9.49 -12.42
CA ASN A 180 -0.63 8.40 -13.40
C ASN A 180 -1.85 8.41 -14.34
N ILE A 181 -2.75 9.37 -14.18
CA ILE A 181 -3.89 9.62 -15.06
C ILE A 181 -3.71 10.98 -15.73
N LEU A 182 -3.64 11.02 -17.06
CA LEU A 182 -3.51 12.25 -17.84
C LEU A 182 -4.82 12.60 -18.54
N VAL A 183 -5.17 13.88 -18.53
CA VAL A 183 -6.28 14.48 -19.25
C VAL A 183 -5.74 15.42 -20.34
N GLY A 184 -6.19 15.26 -21.58
CA GLY A 184 -5.73 16.08 -22.71
C GLY A 184 -6.85 16.71 -23.51
N PRO A 185 -6.50 17.37 -24.63
CA PRO A 185 -7.47 18.04 -25.50
C PRO A 185 -8.57 17.09 -25.99
N GLY A 186 -9.79 17.60 -26.12
CA GLY A 186 -10.95 16.79 -26.50
C GLY A 186 -11.34 15.76 -25.44
N ASP A 187 -11.05 16.07 -24.18
CA ASP A 187 -11.32 15.25 -23.00
C ASP A 187 -10.65 13.86 -23.03
N LEU A 188 -9.58 13.68 -23.80
CA LEU A 188 -8.89 12.38 -23.87
C LEU A 188 -8.27 12.03 -22.51
N VAL A 189 -8.35 10.75 -22.14
CA VAL A 189 -7.79 10.23 -20.87
C VAL A 189 -6.78 9.12 -21.17
N TRP A 190 -5.61 9.19 -20.54
CA TRP A 190 -4.57 8.17 -20.63
C TRP A 190 -4.13 7.69 -19.26
N LEU A 191 -3.73 6.42 -19.19
CA LEU A 191 -2.95 5.87 -18.07
C LEU A 191 -1.47 5.82 -18.47
N ILE A 192 -0.60 6.08 -17.50
CA ILE A 192 0.86 6.03 -17.66
C ILE A 192 1.50 5.34 -16.46
N ASP A 193 2.79 5.03 -16.57
CA ASP A 193 3.59 4.38 -15.53
C ASP A 193 3.08 3.00 -15.08
N PHE A 194 3.23 2.04 -15.99
CA PHE A 194 2.77 0.67 -15.80
C PHE A 194 3.72 -0.21 -14.97
N ALA A 195 4.72 0.36 -14.30
CA ALA A 195 5.77 -0.41 -13.61
C ALA A 195 5.22 -1.38 -12.55
N MET A 196 4.07 -1.04 -11.95
CA MET A 196 3.42 -1.83 -10.90
C MET A 196 2.23 -2.67 -11.40
N THR A 197 1.98 -2.68 -12.72
CA THR A 197 0.86 -3.38 -13.35
C THR A 197 0.98 -4.88 -13.11
N ARG A 198 -0.10 -5.49 -12.62
CA ARG A 198 -0.16 -6.93 -12.31
C ARG A 198 -1.59 -7.41 -12.24
N ASP A 199 -1.76 -8.72 -12.12
CA ASP A 199 -3.03 -9.27 -11.64
C ASP A 199 -3.16 -9.01 -10.12
N GLY A 200 -4.30 -8.49 -9.68
CA GLY A 200 -4.56 -8.14 -8.29
C GLY A 200 -6.04 -7.88 -8.03
N HIS A 201 -6.38 -7.50 -6.80
CA HIS A 201 -7.75 -7.14 -6.47
C HIS A 201 -8.10 -5.75 -7.05
N PRO A 202 -9.14 -5.60 -7.90
CA PRO A 202 -9.49 -4.31 -8.48
C PRO A 202 -9.72 -3.18 -7.46
N LEU A 203 -10.20 -3.52 -6.25
CA LEU A 203 -10.39 -2.53 -5.18
C LEU A 203 -9.08 -1.88 -4.71
N ALA A 204 -7.92 -2.51 -4.92
CA ALA A 204 -6.64 -1.91 -4.55
C ALA A 204 -6.38 -0.59 -5.30
N ASP A 205 -6.66 -0.56 -6.61
CA ASP A 205 -6.51 0.65 -7.43
C ASP A 205 -7.49 1.74 -6.98
N PHE A 206 -8.77 1.39 -6.78
CA PHE A 206 -9.78 2.38 -6.41
C PHE A 206 -9.66 2.87 -4.97
N ALA A 207 -9.23 2.01 -4.03
CA ALA A 207 -8.94 2.44 -2.67
C ALA A 207 -7.74 3.40 -2.63
N HIS A 208 -6.71 3.13 -3.43
CA HIS A 208 -5.58 4.04 -3.56
C HIS A 208 -5.98 5.37 -4.20
N LEU A 209 -6.72 5.33 -5.31
CA LEU A 209 -7.25 6.55 -5.96
C LEU A 209 -8.18 7.35 -5.04
N ALA A 210 -8.97 6.69 -4.18
CA ALA A 210 -9.81 7.35 -3.20
C ALA A 210 -8.96 8.10 -2.16
N ALA A 211 -7.89 7.47 -1.64
CA ALA A 211 -6.96 8.12 -0.73
C ALA A 211 -6.29 9.36 -1.38
N GLU A 212 -5.89 9.25 -2.65
CA GLU A 212 -5.33 10.35 -3.43
C GLU A 212 -6.33 11.50 -3.62
N LEU A 213 -7.59 11.21 -3.97
CA LEU A 213 -8.64 12.22 -4.08
C LEU A 213 -8.85 12.94 -2.75
N ILE A 214 -8.96 12.20 -1.64
CA ILE A 214 -9.13 12.76 -0.30
C ILE A 214 -7.95 13.67 0.04
N ALA A 215 -6.72 13.19 -0.10
CA ALA A 215 -5.53 13.90 0.33
C ALA A 215 -5.17 15.10 -0.55
N HIS A 216 -5.39 15.01 -1.87
CA HIS A 216 -4.81 15.95 -2.83
C HIS A 216 -5.81 16.78 -3.62
N VAL A 217 -7.10 16.46 -3.57
CA VAL A 217 -8.16 17.22 -4.23
C VAL A 217 -9.14 17.78 -3.20
N LEU A 218 -9.62 16.94 -2.28
CA LEU A 218 -10.65 17.32 -1.33
C LEU A 218 -10.08 18.08 -0.13
N ALA A 219 -9.09 17.53 0.56
CA ALA A 219 -8.49 18.16 1.74
C ALA A 219 -7.98 19.59 1.50
N PRO A 220 -7.30 19.92 0.38
CA PRO A 220 -6.85 21.29 0.12
C PRO A 220 -7.97 22.33 -0.04
N ARG A 221 -9.22 21.90 -0.25
CA ARG A 221 -10.39 22.77 -0.40
C ARG A 221 -11.04 23.11 0.95
N LEU A 222 -10.63 22.44 2.02
CA LEU A 222 -11.23 22.57 3.34
C LEU A 222 -10.43 23.56 4.19
N ALA A 223 -11.14 24.39 4.96
CA ALA A 223 -10.51 25.42 5.76
C ALA A 223 -9.97 24.88 7.09
N THR A 224 -10.64 23.87 7.66
CA THR A 224 -10.33 23.34 8.99
C THR A 224 -10.29 21.82 9.04
N PRO A 225 -9.60 21.22 10.03
CA PRO A 225 -9.67 19.78 10.28
C PRO A 225 -11.08 19.27 10.60
N ALA A 226 -11.94 20.10 11.21
CA ALA A 226 -13.32 19.73 11.50
C ALA A 226 -14.14 19.55 10.21
N ASP A 227 -13.93 20.42 9.22
CA ASP A 227 -14.55 20.29 7.90
C ASP A 227 -14.09 19.01 7.20
N PHE A 228 -12.82 18.63 7.40
CA PHE A 228 -12.27 17.37 6.88
C PHE A 228 -12.95 16.15 7.51
N VAL A 229 -13.12 16.13 8.83
CA VAL A 229 -13.84 15.04 9.51
C VAL A 229 -15.30 15.01 9.07
N ALA A 230 -15.96 16.16 8.95
CA ALA A 230 -17.33 16.26 8.44
C ALA A 230 -17.45 15.70 7.01
N LEU A 231 -16.52 16.02 6.12
CA LEU A 231 -16.45 15.46 4.77
C LEU A 231 -16.28 13.93 4.79
N LEU A 232 -15.43 13.39 5.67
CA LEU A 232 -15.25 11.93 5.78
C LEU A 232 -16.50 11.20 6.29
N HIS A 233 -17.34 11.89 7.07
CA HIS A 233 -18.66 11.38 7.49
C HIS A 233 -19.74 11.59 6.42
N ASP A 234 -19.55 12.58 5.54
CA ASP A 234 -20.46 12.85 4.44
C ASP A 234 -20.23 11.87 3.29
N GLU A 235 -21.08 10.85 3.24
CA GLU A 235 -21.05 9.87 2.16
C GLU A 235 -21.61 10.40 0.83
N SER A 236 -21.96 11.68 0.70
CA SER A 236 -22.54 12.24 -0.53
C SER A 236 -21.53 12.89 -1.48
N GLU A 237 -20.25 13.00 -1.11
CA GLU A 237 -19.25 13.70 -1.94
C GLU A 237 -19.15 13.09 -3.35
N PRO A 238 -19.43 13.85 -4.44
CA PRO A 238 -19.62 13.28 -5.78
C PRO A 238 -18.44 12.46 -6.29
N LEU A 239 -17.20 12.94 -6.11
CA LEU A 239 -16.01 12.22 -6.55
C LEU A 239 -15.88 10.85 -5.87
N LEU A 240 -16.08 10.80 -4.54
CA LEU A 240 -15.98 9.57 -3.77
C LEU A 240 -17.16 8.63 -4.02
N THR A 241 -18.35 9.18 -4.24
CA THR A 241 -19.56 8.42 -4.58
C THR A 241 -19.44 7.77 -5.96
N THR A 242 -18.99 8.52 -6.97
CA THR A 242 -18.73 7.97 -8.31
C THR A 242 -17.64 6.92 -8.28
N LEU A 243 -16.54 7.15 -7.55
CA LEU A 243 -15.48 6.17 -7.44
C LEU A 243 -15.94 4.88 -6.75
N ARG A 244 -16.74 4.97 -5.68
CA ARG A 244 -17.35 3.80 -5.02
C ARG A 244 -18.29 3.06 -5.96
N ALA A 245 -19.10 3.76 -6.75
CA ALA A 245 -19.98 3.15 -7.75
C ALA A 245 -19.19 2.39 -8.84
N ILE A 246 -18.08 2.98 -9.32
CA ILE A 246 -17.16 2.32 -10.24
C ILE A 246 -16.54 1.07 -9.59
N ALA A 247 -16.03 1.20 -8.37
CA ALA A 247 -15.42 0.09 -7.64
C ALA A 247 -16.40 -1.08 -7.45
N ALA A 248 -17.66 -0.79 -7.10
CA ALA A 248 -18.72 -1.79 -6.96
C ALA A 248 -19.00 -2.52 -8.29
N ARG A 249 -18.94 -1.82 -9.43
CA ARG A 249 -19.06 -2.44 -10.76
C ARG A 249 -17.89 -3.34 -11.12
N CYS A 250 -16.78 -3.32 -10.39
CA CYS A 250 -15.66 -4.23 -10.60
C CYS A 250 -15.80 -5.52 -9.79
N LEU A 251 -16.66 -5.54 -8.78
CA LEU A 251 -16.91 -6.71 -7.96
C LEU A 251 -17.73 -7.77 -8.70
N PHE A 252 -17.56 -9.02 -8.29
CA PHE A 252 -18.38 -10.16 -8.70
C PHE A 252 -19.83 -10.00 -8.24
N ASN A 253 -20.03 -9.61 -6.98
CA ASN A 253 -21.33 -9.27 -6.42
C ASN A 253 -21.33 -7.81 -5.91
N PRO A 254 -21.87 -6.85 -6.67
CA PRO A 254 -21.93 -5.44 -6.26
C PRO A 254 -22.77 -5.19 -4.99
N ALA A 255 -23.66 -6.11 -4.61
CA ALA A 255 -24.47 -6.00 -3.39
C ALA A 255 -23.73 -6.49 -2.13
N ASP A 256 -22.61 -7.17 -2.30
CA ASP A 256 -21.71 -7.53 -1.22
C ASP A 256 -20.42 -6.70 -1.34
N PRO A 257 -20.34 -5.54 -0.66
CA PRO A 257 -19.17 -4.66 -0.75
C PRO A 257 -17.92 -5.29 -0.15
N ARG A 258 -18.09 -6.38 0.60
CA ARG A 258 -16.97 -7.14 1.13
C ARG A 258 -16.57 -8.25 0.18
N GLU A 259 -17.31 -8.58 -0.89
CA GLU A 259 -17.06 -9.77 -1.74
C GLU A 259 -16.86 -11.09 -0.97
N TYR A 260 -17.14 -11.18 0.35
CA TYR A 260 -16.70 -12.31 1.20
C TYR A 260 -17.77 -12.76 2.20
N HIS A 261 -17.86 -14.08 2.34
CA HIS A 261 -18.09 -14.77 3.60
C HIS A 261 -16.76 -15.24 4.19
#